data_AF-A0A1T5LMD8-F1
#
_entry.id   AF-A0A1T5LMD8-F1
#
_cell.length_a   1.000
_cell.length_b   1.000
_cell.length_c   1.000
_cell.angle_alpha   90.00
_cell.angle_beta   90.00
_cell.angle_gamma   90.00
#
_symmetry.space_group_name_H-M   'P 1'
#
loop_
_entity.id
_entity.type
_entity.pdbx_description
1 polymer ?
#
loop_
_entity_poly.entity_id
_entity_poly.type
_entity_poly.pdbx_seq_one_letter_code
_entity_poly.pdbx_strand_id
1 'polypeptide(L)' 'MRELGIKAIWVSPYKRTTIDPDFDSRLKNILDRNFNPKAHNTVWVTDITYIHTLTGFVYLTSVMDLYSRKGLGRLYD' A
#
# COMPACT_ATOMS: atom_id res chain seq x y z
N MET A 1 13.78 -5.08 33.19
CA MET A 1 14.14 -4.76 31.77
C MET A 1 15.58 -4.27 31.64
N ARG A 2 15.96 -3.17 32.30
CA ARG A 2 17.33 -2.61 32.23
C ARG A 2 18.41 -3.45 32.95
N GLU A 3 18.07 -4.08 34.06
CA GLU A 3 18.97 -4.99 34.80
C GLU A 3 19.18 -6.35 34.11
N LEU A 4 18.22 -6.79 33.29
CA LEU A 4 18.31 -8.05 32.53
C LEU A 4 19.08 -7.89 31.20
N GLY A 5 19.62 -6.70 30.91
CA GLY A 5 20.32 -6.40 29.66
C GLY A 5 19.43 -6.37 28.41
N ILE A 6 18.12 -6.50 28.56
CA ILE A 6 17.15 -6.59 27.45
C ILE A 6 16.90 -5.19 26.90
N LYS A 7 17.26 -4.97 25.63
CA LYS A 7 16.98 -3.75 24.87
C LYS A 7 15.92 -4.05 23.82
N ALA A 8 14.99 -3.12 23.61
CA ALA A 8 14.05 -3.19 22.51
C ALA A 8 14.84 -3.12 21.19
N ILE A 9 14.64 -4.11 20.31
CA ILE A 9 15.03 -4.00 18.91
C ILE A 9 13.81 -3.42 18.21
N TRP A 10 13.84 -2.14 17.89
CA TRP A 10 12.77 -1.51 17.12
C TRP A 10 13.23 -1.27 15.68
N VAL A 11 12.30 -1.43 14.75
CA VAL A 11 12.49 -0.97 13.37
C VAL A 11 12.37 0.55 13.38
N SER A 12 13.39 1.25 12.88
CA SER A 12 13.31 2.71 12.76
C SER A 12 12.08 3.09 11.95
N PRO A 13 11.28 4.07 12.39
CA PRO A 13 10.17 4.55 11.59
C PRO A 13 10.69 5.08 10.25
N TYR A 14 9.90 4.84 9.19
CA TYR A 14 10.22 5.35 7.86
C TYR A 14 10.30 6.87 7.89
N LYS A 15 11.48 7.42 7.53
CA LYS A 15 11.71 8.86 7.44
C LYS A 15 11.73 9.25 5.97
N ARG A 16 10.74 10.04 5.54
CA ARG A 16 10.69 10.58 4.17
C ARG A 16 11.85 11.56 3.99
N THR A 17 12.87 11.18 3.22
CA THR A 17 14.07 11.99 2.97
C THR A 17 13.95 12.88 1.73
N THR A 18 13.14 12.46 0.75
CA THR A 18 12.88 13.23 -0.46
C THR A 18 11.56 13.99 -0.29
N ILE A 19 11.67 15.30 -0.08
CA ILE A 19 10.56 16.24 -0.10
C ILE A 19 10.90 17.18 -1.24
N ASP A 20 10.10 17.13 -2.31
CA ASP A 20 10.23 18.11 -3.38
C ASP A 20 9.88 19.49 -2.81
N PRO A 21 10.82 20.46 -2.75
CA PRO A 21 10.54 21.79 -2.25
C PRO A 21 9.55 22.56 -3.15
N ASP A 22 9.40 22.13 -4.40
CA ASP A 22 8.44 22.66 -5.37
C ASP A 22 7.25 21.69 -5.58
N PHE A 23 6.90 20.91 -4.55
CA PHE A 23 5.74 20.02 -4.63
C PHE A 23 4.48 20.84 -4.90
N ASP A 24 4.04 20.78 -6.15
CA ASP A 24 2.94 21.58 -6.64
C ASP A 24 1.65 21.24 -5.90
N SER A 25 1.10 22.24 -5.20
CA SER A 25 -0.18 22.13 -4.48
C SER A 25 -1.37 21.73 -5.36
N ARG A 26 -1.23 21.82 -6.69
CA ARG A 26 -2.21 21.34 -7.67
C ARG A 26 -2.22 19.81 -7.80
N LEU A 27 -1.12 19.12 -7.45
CA LEU A 27 -1.01 17.66 -7.47
C LEU A 27 -1.73 17.06 -6.26
N LYS A 28 -3.06 16.96 -6.37
CA LYS A 28 -3.92 16.38 -5.35
C LYS A 28 -4.02 14.87 -5.52
N ASN A 29 -3.77 14.12 -4.45
CA ASN A 29 -4.13 12.71 -4.39
C ASN A 29 -5.66 12.58 -4.28
N ILE A 30 -6.33 12.44 -5.41
CA ILE A 30 -7.79 12.33 -5.49
C ILE A 30 -8.35 11.07 -4.81
N LEU A 31 -7.52 10.04 -4.65
CA LEU A 31 -7.92 8.81 -3.97
C LEU A 31 -7.92 9.00 -2.45
N ASP A 32 -7.00 9.81 -1.92
CA ASP A 32 -6.87 10.10 -0.49
C ASP A 32 -6.93 8.87 0.45
N ARG A 33 -6.32 7.76 0.00
CA ARG A 33 -6.36 6.45 0.67
C ARG A 33 -7.78 5.94 0.97
N ASN A 34 -8.79 6.42 0.26
CA ASN A 34 -10.15 5.91 0.30
C ASN A 34 -10.25 4.60 -0.51
N PHE A 35 -10.14 3.48 0.18
CA PHE A 35 -10.21 2.15 -0.45
C PHE A 35 -11.61 1.54 -0.49
N ASN A 36 -12.65 2.32 -0.19
CA ASN A 36 -14.05 1.87 -0.15
C ASN A 36 -14.96 2.82 -0.96
N PRO A 37 -14.85 2.81 -2.31
CA PRO A 37 -15.72 3.63 -3.16
C PRO A 37 -17.19 3.21 -3.03
N LYS A 38 -18.11 4.14 -3.33
CA LYS A 38 -19.56 3.95 -3.17
C LYS A 38 -20.22 3.19 -4.33
N ALA A 39 -19.55 3.04 -5.46
CA ALA A 39 -20.07 2.39 -6.66
C ALA A 39 -18.98 1.59 -7.39
N HIS A 40 -19.41 0.54 -8.11
CA HIS A 40 -18.57 -0.23 -9.02
C HIS A 40 -17.94 0.64 -10.09
N ASN A 41 -16.81 0.20 -10.66
CA ASN A 41 -16.17 0.84 -11.82
C ASN A 41 -15.77 2.31 -11.61
N THR A 42 -15.49 2.72 -10.37
CA THR A 42 -15.09 4.11 -10.05
C THR A 42 -13.63 4.25 -9.67
N VAL A 43 -13.06 3.26 -8.99
CA VAL A 43 -11.65 3.26 -8.58
C VAL A 43 -11.08 1.87 -8.74
N TRP A 44 -10.05 1.75 -9.57
CA TRP A 44 -9.34 0.49 -9.80
C TRP A 44 -7.94 0.57 -9.24
N VAL A 45 -7.44 -0.55 -8.73
CA VAL A 45 -6.05 -0.71 -8.33
C VAL A 45 -5.39 -1.75 -9.21
N THR A 46 -4.16 -1.47 -9.60
CA THR A 46 -3.31 -2.39 -10.33
C THR A 46 -2.04 -2.65 -9.53
N ASP A 47 -1.55 -3.88 -9.60
CA ASP A 47 -0.25 -4.26 -9.06
C ASP A 47 0.52 -5.06 -10.10
N ILE A 48 1.81 -4.77 -10.21
CA ILE A 48 2.74 -5.51 -11.06
C ILE A 48 3.75 -6.18 -10.14
N THR A 49 3.71 -7.51 -10.10
CA THR A 49 4.62 -8.31 -9.29
C THR A 49 5.46 -9.21 -10.19
N TYR A 50 6.70 -9.43 -9.77
CA TYR A 50 7.64 -10.32 -10.43
C TYR A 50 7.53 -11.70 -9.80
N ILE A 51 7.23 -12.71 -10.62
CA ILE A 51 7.23 -14.10 -10.17
C ILE A 51 8.49 -14.76 -10.70
N HIS A 52 9.36 -15.17 -9.77
CA HIS A 52 10.55 -15.94 -10.09
C HIS A 52 10.18 -17.36 -10.53
N THR A 53 10.80 -17.82 -11.61
CA THR A 53 10.68 -19.18 -12.14
C THR A 53 12.06 -19.84 -12.18
N LEU A 54 12.11 -21.14 -12.46
CA LEU A 54 13.38 -21.88 -12.55
C LEU A 54 14.32 -21.36 -13.65
N THR A 55 13.77 -20.68 -14.66
CA THR A 55 14.51 -20.22 -15.86
C THR A 55 14.53 -18.70 -16.01
N GLY A 56 14.04 -17.94 -15.03
CA GLY A 56 14.00 -16.48 -15.09
C GLY A 56 12.90 -15.89 -14.22
N PHE A 57 12.20 -14.90 -14.76
CA PHE A 57 11.06 -14.28 -14.10
C PHE A 57 9.96 -13.95 -15.12
N VAL A 58 8.73 -13.89 -14.64
CA VAL A 58 7.58 -13.43 -15.42
C VAL A 58 6.91 -12.26 -14.70
N TYR A 59 6.28 -11.38 -15.46
CA TYR A 59 5.48 -10.29 -14.92
C TYR A 59 4.04 -10.76 -14.71
N LEU A 60 3.56 -10.70 -13.48
CA LEU A 60 2.13 -10.82 -13.18
C LEU A 60 1.56 -9.41 -13.01
N THR A 61 0.56 -9.06 -13.81
CA THR A 61 -0.23 -7.85 -13.63
C THR A 61 -1.61 -8.24 -13.11
N SER A 62 -2.02 -7.65 -11.99
CA SER A 62 -3.37 -7.78 -11.45
C SER A 62 -4.12 -6.46 -11.58
N VAL A 63 -5.43 -6.53 -11.87
CA VAL A 63 -6.33 -5.38 -11.96
C VAL A 63 -7.57 -5.68 -11.13
N MET A 64 -7.95 -4.76 -10.25
CA MET A 64 -9.05 -4.97 -9.31
C MET A 64 -9.92 -3.72 -9.14
N ASP A 65 -11.25 -3.89 -9.22
CA ASP A 65 -12.22 -2.87 -8.80
C ASP A 65 -12.27 -2.79 -7.26
N LEU A 66 -12.00 -1.61 -6.69
CA LEU A 66 -11.99 -1.40 -5.26
C LEU A 66 -13.36 -1.57 -4.61
N TYR A 67 -14.45 -1.33 -5.34
CA TYR A 67 -15.80 -1.53 -4.81
C TYR A 67 -16.04 -3.00 -4.43
N SER A 68 -15.57 -3.93 -5.25
CA SER A 68 -15.78 -5.37 -5.10
C SER A 68 -15.08 -5.95 -3.86
N ARG A 69 -14.19 -5.20 -3.21
CA ARG A 69 -13.52 -5.59 -1.94
C ARG A 69 -14.40 -5.49 -0.70
N LYS A 70 -15.65 -5.00 -0.81
CA LYS A 70 -16.60 -4.86 0.31
C LYS A 70 -16.79 -6.16 1.14
N GLY A 71 -16.45 -7.33 0.60
CA GLY A 71 -16.53 -8.62 1.30
C GLY A 71 -15.27 -9.08 2.06
N LEU A 72 -14.08 -8.54 1.80
CA LEU A 72 -12.80 -9.10 2.31
C LEU A 72 -12.24 -8.40 3.56
N GLY A 73 -12.89 -7.36 4.07
CA GLY A 73 -12.34 -6.51 5.14
C GLY A 73 -13.35 -6.04 6.19
N ARG A 74 -14.50 -6.70 6.35
CA ARG A 74 -15.35 -6.48 7.52
C ARG A 74 -14.83 -7.38 8.65
N LEU A 75 -13.95 -6.83 9.49
CA LEU A 75 -13.91 -7.27 10.88
C LEU A 75 -15.27 -6.87 11.47
N TYR A 76 -16.06 -7.86 11.87
CA TYR A 76 -17.22 -7.63 12.72
C TYR A 76 -16.67 -7.18 14.09
N ASP A 77 -17.20 -6.09 14.65
CA ASP A 77 -17.03 -5.75 16.07
C ASP A 77 -17.71 -6.79 16.98
#